data_AF-A0A2N9I039-F1
#
_entry.id   AF-A0A2N9I039-F1
#
_cell.length_a   1.000
_cell.length_b   1.000
_cell.length_c   1.000
_cell.angle_alpha   90.00
_cell.angle_beta   90.00
_cell.angle_gamma   90.00
#
_symmetry.space_group_name_H-M   'P 1'
#
loop_
_entity.id
_entity.type
_entity.pdbx_description
1 polymer ?
#
loop_
_entity_poly.entity_id
_entity_poly.type
_entity_poly.pdbx_seq_one_letter_code
_entity_poly.pdbx_strand_id
1 'polypeptide(L)'
;MNGSCSFKLENSYELKYKSTITGVISKGRLKDLKGVSVKVLLLWLNIVELVRDGDELQFSVGVASADVPIENFEECPQCGCGLDCNKFNNFLSSS
;
A
#
# COMPACT_ATOMS: atom_id res chain seq x y z
N MET A 1 -15.02 11.07 -7.14
CA MET A 1 -14.45 9.93 -6.37
C MET A 1 -13.87 10.49 -5.08
N ASN A 2 -14.60 10.44 -3.97
CA ASN A 2 -14.22 11.05 -2.68
C ASN A 2 -14.11 10.00 -1.55
N GLY A 3 -13.78 8.76 -1.89
CA GLY A 3 -13.75 7.65 -0.94
C GLY A 3 -12.34 7.14 -0.73
N SER A 4 -12.03 6.74 0.50
CA SER A 4 -10.88 5.90 0.81
C SER A 4 -10.80 4.71 -0.16
N CYS A 5 -9.60 4.37 -0.59
CA CYS A 5 -9.33 3.21 -1.44
C CYS A 5 -8.90 2.03 -0.58
N SER A 6 -9.46 0.86 -0.81
CA SER A 6 -8.98 -0.38 -0.21
C SER A 6 -8.70 -1.38 -1.30
N PHE A 7 -7.61 -2.14 -1.16
CA PHE A 7 -7.36 -3.28 -2.02
C PHE A 7 -6.67 -4.39 -1.23
N LYS A 8 -6.87 -5.62 -1.71
CA LYS A 8 -6.26 -6.82 -1.16
C LYS A 8 -5.20 -7.29 -2.14
N LEU A 9 -3.95 -7.39 -1.69
CA LEU A 9 -2.96 -8.13 -2.45
C LEU A 9 -3.29 -9.62 -2.32
N GLU A 10 -3.19 -10.37 -3.42
CA GLU A 10 -3.50 -11.80 -3.40
C GLU A 10 -2.71 -12.51 -2.29
N ASN A 11 -3.42 -13.29 -1.47
CA ASN A 11 -2.87 -14.10 -0.38
C ASN A 11 -1.98 -13.39 0.66
N SER A 12 -2.00 -12.06 0.74
CA SER A 12 -1.19 -11.30 1.68
C SER A 12 -2.04 -10.38 2.54
N TYR A 13 -1.99 -9.07 2.32
CA TYR A 13 -2.51 -8.07 3.24
C TYR A 13 -3.63 -7.26 2.61
N GLU A 14 -4.58 -6.81 3.44
CA GLU A 14 -5.60 -5.85 3.05
C GLU A 14 -5.12 -4.44 3.44
N LEU A 15 -4.98 -3.56 2.45
CA LEU A 15 -4.52 -2.20 2.63
C LEU A 15 -5.69 -1.23 2.45
N LYS A 16 -5.65 -0.15 3.23
CA LYS A 16 -6.60 0.96 3.14
C LYS A 16 -5.86 2.28 3.09
N TYR A 17 -6.23 3.09 2.11
CA TYR A 17 -5.70 4.42 1.84
C TYR A 17 -6.82 5.44 2.00
N LYS A 18 -6.55 6.54 2.69
CA LYS A 18 -7.43 7.71 2.70
C LYS A 18 -7.23 8.49 1.40
N SER A 19 -8.19 9.36 1.07
CA SER A 19 -8.09 10.28 -0.07
C SER A 19 -6.92 11.28 0.06
N THR A 20 -6.48 11.54 1.28
CA THR A 20 -5.31 12.37 1.57
C THR A 20 -4.34 11.58 2.43
N ILE A 21 -3.11 11.45 1.94
CA ILE A 21 -1.98 10.85 2.64
C ILE A 21 -1.03 11.99 3.01
N THR A 22 -0.57 12.02 4.25
CA THR A 22 0.40 13.03 4.72
C THR A 22 1.56 12.35 5.43
N GLY A 23 2.72 12.99 5.42
CA GLY A 23 3.93 12.50 6.08
C GLY A 23 5.11 13.41 5.81
N VAL A 24 6.25 13.12 6.42
CA VAL A 24 7.50 13.86 6.26
C VAL A 24 8.50 12.99 5.51
N ILE A 25 8.87 13.42 4.30
CA ILE A 25 9.83 12.71 3.45
C ILE A 25 11.24 13.22 3.75
N SER A 26 12.18 12.29 3.87
CA SER A 26 13.62 12.53 3.97
C SER A 26 14.38 11.43 3.23
N LYS A 27 15.70 11.56 3.09
CA LYS A 27 16.50 10.58 2.36
C LYS A 27 16.33 9.18 2.98
N GLY A 28 15.75 8.26 2.20
CA GLY A 28 15.53 6.87 2.61
C GLY A 28 14.45 6.67 3.69
N ARG A 29 13.63 7.69 4.01
CA ARG A 29 12.65 7.57 5.10
C ARG A 29 11.41 8.43 4.87
N LEU A 30 10.25 7.86 5.18
CA LEU A 30 8.97 8.55 5.28
C LEU A 30 8.44 8.35 6.70
N LYS A 31 8.34 9.41 7.47
CA LYS A 31 7.87 9.36 8.87
C LYS A 31 6.58 10.15 9.06
N ASP A 32 5.96 10.01 10.23
CA ASP A 32 4.71 10.68 10.59
C ASP A 32 3.61 10.44 9.54
N LEU A 33 3.62 9.25 8.93
CA LEU A 33 2.71 8.86 7.87
C LEU A 33 1.28 8.73 8.41
N LYS A 34 0.34 9.35 7.71
CA LYS A 34 -1.09 9.29 8.01
C LYS A 34 -1.86 8.97 6.75
N GLY A 35 -2.92 8.17 6.93
CA GLY A 35 -3.84 7.83 5.85
C GLY A 35 -3.54 6.51 5.16
N VAL A 36 -2.60 5.71 5.66
CA VAL A 36 -2.38 4.32 5.22
C VAL A 36 -2.58 3.38 6.40
N SER A 37 -3.39 2.35 6.21
CA SER A 37 -3.67 1.33 7.22
C SER A 37 -3.58 -0.07 6.62
N VAL A 38 -3.11 -1.02 7.41
CA VAL A 38 -3.06 -2.45 7.08
C VAL A 38 -3.94 -3.23 8.04
N LYS A 39 -4.58 -4.27 7.54
CA LYS A 39 -5.39 -5.18 8.36
C LYS A 39 -4.53 -6.33 8.87
N VAL A 40 -4.51 -6.52 10.19
CA VAL A 40 -3.83 -7.63 10.86
C VAL A 40 -4.85 -8.34 11.73
N LEU A 41 -5.07 -9.64 11.46
CA LEU A 41 -6.13 -10.44 12.09
C LEU A 41 -7.50 -9.76 11.97
N LEU A 42 -7.99 -9.15 13.06
CA LEU A 42 -9.28 -8.46 13.14
C LEU A 42 -9.16 -6.93 13.30
N LEU A 43 -7.94 -6.38 13.32
CA LEU A 43 -7.68 -4.97 13.61
C LEU A 43 -7.06 -4.26 12.41
N TRP A 44 -7.39 -2.97 12.27
CA TRP A 44 -6.72 -2.06 11.35
C TRP A 44 -5.66 -1.27 12.10
N LEU A 45 -4.43 -1.37 11.63
CA LEU A 45 -3.29 -0.65 12.20
C LEU A 45 -2.80 0.40 11.22
N ASN A 46 -2.37 1.55 11.73
CA ASN A 46 -1.82 2.61 10.90
C ASN A 46 -0.36 2.31 10.59
N ILE A 47 0.03 2.47 9.33
CA ILE A 47 1.43 2.53 8.95
C ILE A 47 1.90 3.96 9.21
N VAL A 48 2.87 4.11 10.11
CA VAL A 48 3.33 5.42 10.60
C VAL A 48 4.71 5.80 10.06
N GLU A 49 5.48 4.82 9.61
CA GLU A 49 6.84 5.05 9.13
C GLU A 49 7.28 3.98 8.12
N LEU A 50 8.07 4.43 7.14
CA LEU A 50 8.80 3.59 6.20
C LEU A 50 10.28 3.99 6.23
N VAL A 51 11.17 3.00 6.26
CA VAL A 51 12.62 3.17 6.14
C VAL A 51 13.12 2.29 5.01
N ARG A 52 13.96 2.82 4.13
CA ARG A 52 14.67 2.04 3.12
C ARG A 52 16.02 1.62 3.67
N ASP A 53 16.28 0.32 3.65
CA ASP A 53 17.58 -0.27 3.97
C ASP A 53 18.01 -1.18 2.80
N GLY A 54 18.99 -0.71 2.01
CA GLY A 54 19.41 -1.40 0.79
C GLY A 54 18.26 -1.69 -0.19
N ASP A 55 17.97 -2.97 -0.34
CA ASP A 55 16.94 -3.54 -1.22
C ASP A 55 15.65 -3.93 -0.49
N GLU A 56 15.52 -3.52 0.78
CA GLU A 56 14.33 -3.70 1.60
C GLU A 56 13.69 -2.36 1.99
N LEU A 57 12.37 -2.39 2.12
CA LEU A 57 11.56 -1.34 2.73
C LEU A 57 10.97 -1.89 4.01
N GLN A 58 11.37 -1.29 5.13
CA GLN A 58 10.80 -1.57 6.43
C GLN A 58 9.57 -0.72 6.67
N PHE A 59 8.42 -1.35 6.88
CA PHE A 59 7.15 -0.71 7.22
C PHE A 59 6.88 -0.85 8.72
N SER A 60 6.59 0.26 9.40
CA SER A 60 6.33 0.29 10.83
C SER A 60 4.90 0.72 11.17
N VAL A 61 4.29 0.01 12.12
CA VAL A 61 3.03 0.39 12.78
C VAL A 61 3.27 0.98 14.17
N GLY A 62 4.52 1.38 14.46
CA GLY A 62 4.95 2.00 15.72
C GLY A 62 5.56 1.00 16.70
N VAL A 63 4.83 -0.05 17.05
CA VAL A 63 5.29 -1.09 17.99
C VAL A 63 5.96 -2.30 17.32
N ALA A 64 5.75 -2.44 16.02
CA ALA A 64 6.26 -3.54 15.22
C ALA A 64 6.57 -3.06 13.80
N SER A 65 7.43 -3.80 13.12
CA SER A 65 7.79 -3.57 11.73
C SER A 65 7.75 -4.87 10.91
N ALA A 66 7.73 -4.71 9.59
CA ALA A 66 7.91 -5.78 8.63
C ALA A 66 8.77 -5.29 7.46
N ASP A 67 9.69 -6.12 7.01
CA ASP A 67 10.58 -5.83 5.89
C ASP A 67 9.98 -6.41 4.60
N VAL A 68 10.00 -5.61 3.54
CA VAL A 68 9.42 -5.95 2.24
C VAL A 68 10.45 -5.65 1.14
N PRO A 69 10.77 -6.62 0.26
CA PRO A 69 11.67 -6.39 -0.87
C PRO A 69 11.18 -5.27 -1.77
N ILE A 70 12.11 -4.47 -2.28
CA ILE A 70 11.79 -3.30 -3.12
C ILE A 70 11.22 -3.72 -4.48
N GLU A 71 11.60 -4.89 -4.97
CA GLU A 71 11.04 -5.50 -6.19
C GLU A 71 9.51 -5.68 -6.13
N ASN A 72 8.93 -5.83 -4.93
CA ASN A 72 7.47 -5.92 -4.77
C ASN A 72 6.72 -4.61 -5.08
N PHE A 73 7.45 -3.51 -5.31
CA PHE A 73 6.90 -2.19 -5.61
C PHE A 73 7.17 -1.74 -7.04
N GLU A 74 7.63 -2.64 -7.92
CA GLU A 74 7.78 -2.35 -9.36
C GLU A 74 6.42 -2.09 -10.04
N GLU A 75 5.37 -2.75 -9.57
CA GLU A 75 4.00 -2.54 -10.04
C GLU A 75 3.15 -1.76 -9.01
N CYS A 76 2.51 -0.70 -9.48
CA CYS A 76 1.63 0.13 -8.66
C CYS A 76 0.16 -0.28 -8.83
N PRO A 77 -0.47 -0.92 -7.82
CA PRO A 77 -1.88 -1.28 -7.90
C PRO A 77 -2.77 -0.04 -8.01
N GLN A 78 -3.82 -0.13 -8.82
CA GLN A 78 -4.82 0.92 -8.92
C GLN A 78 -6.03 0.64 -8.05
N CYS A 79 -6.59 1.71 -7.50
CA CYS A 79 -7.82 1.65 -6.74
C CYS A 79 -8.99 1.17 -7.60
N GLY A 80 -9.62 0.06 -7.19
CA GLY A 80 -10.79 -0.53 -7.84
C GLY A 80 -10.48 -1.78 -8.66
N CYS A 81 -9.38 -1.82 -9.41
CA CYS A 81 -9.01 -2.95 -10.27
C CYS A 81 -7.71 -3.67 -9.85
N GLY A 82 -7.02 -3.21 -8.80
CA GLY A 82 -5.83 -3.87 -8.26
C GLY A 82 -4.65 -3.81 -9.23
N LEU A 83 -3.94 -4.93 -9.40
CA LEU A 83 -2.82 -5.05 -10.35
C LEU A 83 -3.30 -5.35 -11.80
N ASP A 84 -4.57 -5.73 -11.98
CA ASP A 84 -5.10 -6.31 -13.23
C ASP A 84 -5.98 -5.34 -14.05
N CYS A 85 -5.68 -4.04 -14.03
CA CYS A 85 -6.54 -3.03 -14.65
C CYS A 85 -6.63 -3.09 -16.18
N ASN A 86 -5.69 -3.75 -16.85
CA ASN A 86 -5.69 -3.91 -18.30
C ASN A 86 -6.58 -5.05 -18.80
N LYS A 87 -7.02 -5.98 -17.94
CA LYS A 87 -7.95 -7.07 -18.34
C LYS A 87 -9.37 -6.57 -18.61
N PHE A 88 -9.81 -5.49 -17.95
CA PHE A 88 -11.13 -4.89 -18.18
C PHE A 88 -11.29 -4.34 -19.60
N ASN A 89 -10.24 -3.75 -20.17
CA ASN A 89 -10.28 -3.25 -21.55
C ASN A 89 -10.34 -4.40 -22.57
N ASN A 90 -9.69 -5.53 -22.30
CA ASN A 90 -9.75 -6.70 -23.18
C ASN A 90 -11.10 -7.43 -23.13
N PHE A 91 -11.80 -7.44 -21.99
CA PHE A 91 -13.15 -7.99 -21.91
C PHE A 91 -14.18 -7.14 -22.66
N LEU A 92 -14.07 -5.81 -22.56
CA LEU A 92 -14.94 -4.85 -23.27
C LEU A 92 -14.60 -4.72 -24.76
N SER A 93 -13.37 -5.03 -25.17
CA SER A 93 -12.94 -5.01 -26.58
C SER A 93 -13.14 -6.35 -27.29
N SER A 94 -13.53 -7.40 -26.56
CA SER A 94 -13.81 -8.74 -27.09
C SER A 94 -15.31 -9.11 -27.04
N SER A 95 -16.18 -8.14 -26.71
CA SER A 95 -17.64 -8.28 -26.74
C SER A 95 -18.26 -7.47 -27.88
#